data_AF-A0AAU7Y0D0-F1
#
_entry.id   AF-A0AAU7Y0D0-F1
#
_cell.length_a   1.000
_cell.length_b   1.000
_cell.length_c   1.000
_cell.angle_alpha   90.00
_cell.angle_beta   90.00
_cell.angle_gamma   90.00
#
_symmetry.space_group_name_H-M   'P 1'
#
loop_
_entity.id
_entity.type
_entity.pdbx_description
1 polymer ?
#
loop_
_entity_poly.entity_id
_entity_poly.type
_entity_poly.pdbx_seq_one_letter_code
_entity_poly.pdbx_strand_id
1 'polypeptide(L)'
;MMVFNVHFDVEDMEGKTVLVFLKPQNPQRDYDIHAWRVLTGSAGATERFSYEDRIETDLSSTGNAPDEQIISARVAVQPGQLLQTVSPAGLSPRLQPAPTSLAQEKLTPQQCGVINQTNPFIQFTCNWYVGGHPVVSMPKVDLNMTVSFEMVPGQFYFMVASPPLAGQTYIVQNFSDMTQYVAPITATEVDVNLTRPGGLWTFEFSAS
;
A
#
# COMPACT_ATOMS: atom_id res chain seq x y z
N MET A 1 13.06 -1.60 11.32
CA MET A 1 12.62 -2.73 10.48
C MET A 1 12.06 -3.79 11.39
N MET A 2 10.87 -4.30 11.10
CA MET A 2 10.19 -5.35 11.87
C MET A 2 10.01 -6.59 11.00
N VAL A 3 10.24 -7.78 11.53
CA VAL A 3 10.09 -9.05 10.81
C VAL A 3 8.85 -9.77 11.31
N PHE A 4 8.09 -10.36 10.40
CA PHE A 4 6.98 -11.24 10.72
C PHE A 4 7.34 -12.68 10.34
N ASN A 5 7.14 -13.61 11.28
CA ASN A 5 7.15 -15.04 11.01
C ASN A 5 5.70 -15.53 11.04
N VAL A 6 5.16 -15.97 9.91
CA VAL A 6 3.80 -16.48 9.83
C VAL A 6 3.86 -18.00 9.82
N HIS A 7 3.44 -18.61 10.93
CA HIS A 7 3.35 -20.04 11.13
C HIS A 7 1.97 -20.53 10.66
N PHE A 8 1.96 -21.42 9.67
CA PHE A 8 0.75 -22.00 9.10
C PHE A 8 0.37 -23.26 9.88
N ASP A 9 -0.01 -23.10 11.14
CA ASP A 9 -0.34 -24.18 12.09
C ASP A 9 -1.74 -24.76 11.84
N VAL A 10 -1.92 -25.26 10.61
CA VAL A 10 -3.12 -25.91 10.11
C VAL A 10 -2.76 -27.19 9.36
N GLU A 11 -3.71 -28.11 9.25
CA GLU A 11 -3.53 -29.34 8.48
C GLU A 11 -3.62 -29.12 6.97
N ASP A 12 -4.43 -28.15 6.54
CA ASP A 12 -4.63 -27.78 5.13
C ASP A 12 -5.00 -26.30 5.00
N MET A 13 -4.46 -25.65 3.97
CA MET A 13 -4.78 -24.27 3.57
C MET A 13 -6.00 -24.20 2.63
N GLU A 14 -6.51 -25.33 2.14
CA GLU A 14 -7.65 -25.41 1.20
C GLU A 14 -7.48 -24.52 -0.05
N GLY A 15 -6.24 -24.43 -0.53
CA GLY A 15 -5.88 -23.55 -1.66
C GLY A 15 -6.01 -22.06 -1.37
N LYS A 16 -6.14 -21.64 -0.11
CA LYS A 16 -6.19 -20.23 0.33
C LYS A 16 -4.79 -19.67 0.58
N THR A 17 -4.72 -18.35 0.65
CA THR A 17 -3.52 -17.56 0.95
C THR A 17 -3.81 -16.61 2.11
N VAL A 18 -2.76 -16.17 2.80
CA VAL A 18 -2.87 -15.06 3.75
C VAL A 18 -2.57 -13.76 3.02
N LEU A 19 -3.50 -12.82 3.10
CA LEU A 19 -3.35 -11.46 2.61
C LEU A 19 -3.07 -10.54 3.80
N VAL A 20 -2.07 -9.67 3.65
CA VAL A 20 -1.75 -8.63 4.63
C VAL A 20 -1.95 -7.28 3.97
N PHE A 21 -2.71 -6.40 4.63
CA PHE A 21 -2.99 -5.05 4.15
C PHE A 21 -2.43 -3.99 5.09
N LEU A 22 -1.99 -2.90 4.48
CA LEU A 22 -1.85 -1.59 5.13
C LEU A 22 -3.00 -0.73 4.62
N LYS A 23 -3.69 -0.02 5.51
CA LYS A 23 -4.87 0.77 5.11
C LYS A 23 -4.50 2.24 4.91
N PRO A 24 -4.81 2.83 3.74
CA PRO A 24 -4.86 4.28 3.64
C PRO A 24 -5.96 4.84 4.55
N GLN A 25 -5.73 5.99 5.16
CA GLN A 25 -6.77 6.76 5.85
C GLN A 25 -7.68 7.42 4.82
N ASN A 26 -8.99 7.41 5.09
CA ASN A 26 -10.01 8.04 4.24
C ASN A 26 -10.00 7.60 2.75
N PRO A 27 -10.00 6.29 2.45
CA PRO A 27 -10.02 5.81 1.06
C PRO A 27 -11.28 6.27 0.31
N GLN A 28 -11.11 6.66 -0.95
CA GLN A 28 -12.22 6.97 -1.85
C GLN A 28 -12.69 5.71 -2.59
N ARG A 29 -13.89 5.77 -3.18
CA ARG A 29 -14.53 4.59 -3.82
C ARG A 29 -13.80 4.10 -5.06
N ASP A 30 -13.10 4.98 -5.76
CA ASP A 30 -12.34 4.68 -6.97
C ASP A 30 -10.86 4.41 -6.69
N TYR A 31 -10.47 4.28 -5.42
CA TYR A 31 -9.12 3.83 -5.06
C TYR A 31 -9.01 2.32 -5.19
N ASP A 32 -7.92 1.89 -5.81
CA ASP A 32 -7.58 0.49 -5.98
C ASP A 32 -6.66 0.08 -4.83
N ILE A 33 -7.21 -0.62 -3.83
CA ILE A 33 -6.45 -1.05 -2.66
C ILE A 33 -5.85 -2.43 -2.91
N HIS A 34 -4.55 -2.55 -2.63
CA HIS A 34 -3.74 -3.72 -2.90
C HIS A 34 -3.44 -4.51 -1.62
N ALA A 35 -3.36 -5.84 -1.75
CA ALA A 35 -2.74 -6.65 -0.71
C ALA A 35 -1.25 -6.30 -0.64
N TRP A 36 -0.83 -5.72 0.48
CA TRP A 36 0.56 -5.31 0.70
C TRP A 36 1.51 -6.52 0.77
N ARG A 37 1.04 -7.65 1.31
CA ARG A 37 1.67 -8.97 1.13
C ARG A 37 0.63 -10.02 0.76
N VAL A 38 1.07 -11.00 -0.01
CA VAL A 38 0.36 -12.23 -0.32
C VAL A 38 1.28 -13.37 0.08
N LEU A 39 0.89 -14.16 1.07
CA LEU A 39 1.70 -15.24 1.62
C LEU A 39 1.14 -16.59 1.17
N THR A 40 1.94 -17.34 0.43
CA THR A 40 1.55 -18.60 -0.22
C THR A 40 2.04 -19.83 0.54
N GLY A 41 2.35 -19.67 1.82
CA GLY A 41 2.77 -20.74 2.71
C GLY A 41 1.82 -21.94 2.71
N SER A 42 2.40 -23.13 2.86
CA SER A 42 1.68 -24.40 2.96
C SER A 42 1.44 -24.77 4.42
N ALA A 43 0.51 -25.69 4.67
CA ALA A 43 0.25 -26.28 5.98
C ALA A 43 1.56 -26.75 6.66
N GLY A 44 1.75 -26.36 7.93
CA GLY A 44 2.93 -26.64 8.75
C GLY A 44 4.18 -25.83 8.40
N ALA A 45 4.14 -24.95 7.39
CA ALA A 45 5.28 -24.13 6.99
C ALA A 45 5.37 -22.84 7.82
N THR A 46 6.49 -22.13 7.65
CA THR A 46 6.65 -20.75 8.12
C THR A 46 7.09 -19.87 6.96
N GLU A 47 6.38 -18.77 6.74
CA GLU A 47 6.75 -17.75 5.75
C GLU A 47 7.15 -16.46 6.45
N ARG A 48 8.12 -15.73 5.89
CA ARG A 48 8.66 -14.52 6.50
C ARG A 48 8.50 -13.31 5.60
N PHE A 49 8.14 -12.17 6.19
CA PHE A 49 8.20 -10.88 5.51
C PHE A 49 8.68 -9.79 6.46
N SER A 50 9.23 -8.70 5.90
CA SER A 50 9.65 -7.53 6.68
C SER A 50 8.76 -6.32 6.41
N TYR A 51 8.62 -5.49 7.44
CA TYR A 51 8.02 -4.17 7.44
C TYR A 51 9.08 -3.10 7.66
N GLU A 52 9.12 -2.15 6.75
CA GLU A 52 9.85 -0.89 6.88
C GLU A 52 8.86 0.24 6.62
N ASP A 53 8.80 1.20 7.54
CA ASP A 53 7.93 2.38 7.44
C ASP A 53 8.54 3.41 6.48
N ARG A 54 8.72 2.99 5.23
CA ARG A 54 9.24 3.80 4.13
C ARG A 54 8.16 3.95 3.10
N ILE A 55 7.55 5.13 3.05
CA ILE A 55 6.52 5.47 2.05
C ILE A 55 7.21 5.90 0.76
N GLU A 56 6.72 5.38 -0.35
CA GLU A 56 7.21 5.71 -1.68
C GLU A 56 6.04 5.86 -2.65
N THR A 57 6.26 6.61 -3.73
CA THR A 57 5.26 6.76 -4.78
C THR A 57 5.89 6.83 -6.16
N ASP A 58 5.17 6.30 -7.15
CA ASP A 58 5.41 6.52 -8.56
C ASP A 58 4.08 6.89 -9.26
N LEU A 59 4.20 7.34 -10.50
CA LEU A 59 3.07 7.77 -11.30
C LEU A 59 2.91 6.84 -12.48
N SER A 60 1.67 6.55 -12.82
CA SER A 60 1.29 5.83 -14.04
C SER A 60 0.44 6.71 -14.93
N SER A 61 0.82 6.84 -16.20
CA SER A 61 0.07 7.61 -17.21
C SER A 61 -0.02 6.82 -18.50
N THR A 62 -0.99 7.14 -19.35
CA THR A 62 -1.11 6.52 -20.67
C THR A 62 -0.06 7.08 -21.62
N GLY A 63 0.62 6.19 -22.33
CA GLY A 63 1.58 6.50 -23.38
C GLY A 63 0.92 6.85 -24.71
N ASN A 64 1.66 6.70 -25.80
CA ASN A 64 1.18 7.05 -27.14
C ASN A 64 0.29 5.95 -27.73
N ALA A 65 0.46 4.70 -27.27
CA ALA A 65 -0.42 3.59 -27.61
C ALA A 65 -1.43 3.29 -26.48
N PRO A 66 -2.63 2.76 -26.80
CA PRO A 66 -3.69 2.50 -25.82
C PRO A 66 -3.29 1.59 -24.64
N ASP A 67 -2.34 0.67 -24.86
CA ASP A 67 -1.85 -0.28 -23.85
C ASP A 67 -0.46 0.09 -23.31
N GLU A 68 0.09 1.23 -23.74
CA GLU A 68 1.39 1.70 -23.25
C GLU A 68 1.19 2.45 -21.94
N GLN A 69 1.79 1.94 -20.86
CA GLN A 69 1.80 2.60 -19.56
C GLN A 69 3.19 3.20 -19.32
N ILE A 70 3.23 4.51 -19.13
CA ILE A 70 4.44 5.22 -18.72
C ILE A 70 4.45 5.29 -17.20
N ILE A 71 5.49 4.70 -16.60
CA ILE A 71 5.71 4.72 -15.15
C ILE A 71 6.90 5.63 -14.83
N SER A 72 6.70 6.60 -13.93
CA SER A 72 7.79 7.46 -13.48
C SER A 72 8.78 6.71 -12.58
N ALA A 73 9.94 7.31 -12.34
CA ALA A 73 10.79 6.84 -11.25
C ALA A 73 10.03 6.91 -9.92
N ARG A 74 10.26 5.91 -9.06
CA ARG A 74 9.73 5.87 -7.70
C ARG A 74 10.53 6.80 -6.79
N VAL A 75 9.82 7.54 -5.95
CA VAL A 75 10.40 8.53 -5.03
C VAL A 75 9.92 8.25 -3.62
N ALA A 76 10.85 8.21 -2.67
CA ALA A 76 10.52 8.15 -1.26
C ALA A 76 9.96 9.50 -0.78
N VAL A 77 8.95 9.46 0.08
CA VAL A 77 8.29 10.66 0.60
C VAL A 77 7.91 10.43 2.06
N GLN A 78 8.00 11.48 2.87
CA GLN A 78 7.69 11.42 4.29
C GLN A 78 6.40 12.17 4.60
N PRO A 79 5.70 11.84 5.71
CA PRO A 79 4.61 12.66 6.22
C PRO A 79 5.01 14.14 6.34
N GLY A 80 4.12 15.04 5.94
CA GLY A 80 4.35 16.48 5.81
C GLY A 80 5.03 16.92 4.51
N GLN A 81 5.45 15.99 3.64
CA GLN A 81 6.05 16.32 2.35
C GLN A 81 5.05 16.25 1.20
N LEU A 82 5.16 17.21 0.29
CA LEU A 82 4.42 17.25 -0.97
C LEU A 82 5.42 17.12 -2.13
N LEU A 83 5.13 16.21 -3.05
CA LEU A 83 5.78 16.16 -4.35
C LEU A 83 4.91 16.88 -5.38
N GLN A 84 5.53 17.46 -6.39
CA GLN A 84 4.86 18.00 -7.56
C GLN A 84 5.27 17.20 -8.79
N THR A 85 4.29 16.95 -9.65
CA THR A 85 4.51 16.27 -10.92
C THR A 85 4.77 17.30 -11.99
N VAL A 86 5.90 17.20 -12.68
CA VAL A 86 6.25 18.09 -13.79
C VAL A 86 6.54 17.29 -15.06
N SER A 87 6.25 17.89 -16.21
CA SER A 87 6.50 17.31 -17.54
C SER A 87 7.31 18.29 -18.40
N PRO A 88 8.61 18.49 -18.11
CA PRO A 88 9.40 19.48 -18.83
C PRO A 88 9.42 19.16 -20.32
N ALA A 89 9.12 20.16 -21.15
CA ALA A 89 9.09 20.04 -22.61
C ALA A 89 8.12 18.97 -23.16
N GLY A 90 7.08 18.60 -22.40
CA GLY A 90 6.09 17.59 -22.83
C GLY A 90 6.60 16.15 -22.77
N LEU A 91 7.70 15.91 -22.06
CA LEU A 91 8.21 14.57 -21.80
C LEU A 91 7.44 13.87 -20.67
N SER A 92 7.77 12.59 -20.44
CA SER A 92 7.18 11.76 -19.39
C SER A 92 7.15 12.48 -18.03
N PRO A 93 6.03 12.40 -17.29
CA PRO A 93 5.92 12.99 -15.97
C PRO A 93 7.01 12.51 -15.01
N ARG A 94 7.53 13.42 -14.20
CA ARG A 94 8.44 13.09 -13.11
C ARG A 94 8.03 13.76 -11.82
N LEU A 95 8.33 13.09 -10.71
CA LEU A 95 8.14 13.60 -9.37
C LEU A 95 9.35 14.43 -8.95
N GLN A 96 9.09 15.57 -8.31
CA GLN A 96 10.11 16.37 -7.64
C GLN A 96 9.52 17.01 -6.38
N PRO A 97 10.34 17.41 -5.39
CA PRO A 97 9.82 18.11 -4.22
C PRO A 97 9.05 19.40 -4.59
N ALA A 98 7.91 19.61 -3.92
CA ALA A 98 7.19 20.88 -3.95
C ALA A 98 7.69 21.81 -2.81
N PRO A 99 7.42 23.12 -2.88
CA PRO A 99 7.76 24.03 -1.78
C PRO A 99 7.11 23.62 -0.46
N THR A 100 7.84 23.73 0.65
CA THR A 100 7.34 23.39 1.99
C THR A 100 6.10 24.20 2.38
N SER A 101 6.02 25.46 1.97
CA SER A 101 4.84 26.30 2.20
C SER A 101 3.58 25.74 1.54
N LEU A 102 3.71 25.20 0.32
CA LEU A 102 2.61 24.56 -0.38
C LEU A 102 2.21 23.24 0.29
N ALA A 103 3.19 22.47 0.77
CA ALA A 103 2.92 21.25 1.54
C ALA A 103 2.09 21.57 2.80
N GLN A 104 2.46 22.61 3.55
CA GLN A 104 1.74 23.06 4.76
C GLN A 104 0.33 23.59 4.47
N GLU A 105 0.08 24.11 3.27
CA GLU A 105 -1.26 24.56 2.85
C GLU A 105 -2.16 23.38 2.48
N LYS A 106 -1.60 22.35 1.83
CA LYS A 106 -2.38 21.26 1.22
C LYS A 106 -2.52 20.01 2.08
N LEU A 107 -1.63 19.78 3.03
CA LEU A 107 -1.52 18.52 3.75
C LEU A 107 -1.65 18.72 5.26
N THR A 108 -2.20 17.72 5.94
CA THR A 108 -1.98 17.56 7.38
C THR A 108 -0.55 17.06 7.65
N PRO A 109 0.02 17.22 8.86
CA PRO A 109 1.35 16.71 9.19
C PRO A 109 1.52 15.18 9.02
N GLN A 110 0.41 14.43 9.07
CA GLN A 110 0.38 12.97 8.92
C GLN A 110 0.32 12.54 7.45
N GLN A 111 -0.02 13.45 6.55
CA GLN A 111 -0.16 13.17 5.13
C GLN A 111 1.13 13.45 4.38
N CYS A 112 1.43 12.58 3.43
CA CYS A 112 2.28 12.93 2.29
C CYS A 112 1.39 13.09 1.06
N GLY A 113 1.88 13.71 -0.01
CA GLY A 113 1.06 13.85 -1.20
C GLY A 113 1.81 14.14 -2.48
N VAL A 114 1.04 14.10 -3.57
CA VAL A 114 1.47 14.50 -4.90
C VAL A 114 0.47 15.53 -5.45
N ILE A 115 0.96 16.64 -6.00
CA ILE A 115 0.16 17.59 -6.77
C ILE A 115 0.50 17.48 -8.26
N ASN A 116 -0.52 17.48 -9.12
CA ASN A 116 -0.30 17.53 -10.57
C ASN A 116 0.01 18.96 -11.03
N GLN A 117 1.22 19.19 -11.53
CA GLN A 117 1.65 20.45 -12.14
C GLN A 117 2.24 20.24 -13.54
N THR A 118 1.75 19.22 -14.23
CA THR A 118 2.18 18.92 -15.60
C THR A 118 1.76 20.04 -16.56
N ASN A 119 2.66 20.37 -17.48
CA ASN A 119 2.39 21.31 -18.56
C ASN A 119 3.18 20.85 -19.80
N PRO A 120 2.53 20.36 -20.87
CA PRO A 120 1.07 20.20 -21.03
C PRO A 120 0.45 19.26 -20.00
N PHE A 121 -0.87 19.38 -19.81
CA PHE A 121 -1.61 18.56 -18.86
C PHE A 121 -1.52 17.07 -19.20
N ILE A 122 -1.23 16.26 -18.18
CA ILE A 122 -1.26 14.80 -18.22
C ILE A 122 -2.03 14.33 -16.99
N GLN A 123 -3.12 13.60 -17.21
CA GLN A 123 -3.80 12.88 -16.14
C GLN A 123 -3.01 11.61 -15.80
N PHE A 124 -2.90 11.29 -14.52
CA PHE A 124 -2.17 10.10 -14.07
C PHE A 124 -2.86 9.41 -12.87
N THR A 125 -2.41 8.20 -12.59
CA THR A 125 -2.65 7.46 -11.35
C THR A 125 -1.42 7.60 -10.46
N CYS A 126 -1.65 7.96 -9.20
CA CYS A 126 -0.62 7.98 -8.18
C CYS A 126 -0.60 6.63 -7.46
N ASN A 127 0.51 5.91 -7.51
CA ASN A 127 0.67 4.61 -6.87
C ASN A 127 1.48 4.77 -5.60
N TRP A 128 0.97 4.23 -4.50
CA TRP A 128 1.60 4.31 -3.18
C TRP A 128 2.13 2.96 -2.75
N TYR A 129 3.34 3.00 -2.19
CA TYR A 129 4.09 1.84 -1.73
C TYR A 129 4.58 2.05 -0.31
N VAL A 130 4.72 0.96 0.43
CA VAL A 130 5.37 0.93 1.74
C VAL A 130 6.39 -0.19 1.76
N GLY A 131 7.64 0.15 2.07
CA GLY A 131 8.76 -0.80 2.04
C GLY A 131 8.93 -1.47 0.67
N GLY A 132 8.64 -0.74 -0.43
CA GLY A 132 8.72 -1.24 -1.80
C GLY A 132 7.49 -2.00 -2.34
N HIS A 133 6.47 -2.26 -1.52
CA HIS A 133 5.29 -3.04 -1.94
C HIS A 133 4.04 -2.18 -2.06
N PRO A 134 3.15 -2.48 -3.03
CA PRO A 134 1.99 -1.64 -3.32
C PRO A 134 0.99 -1.65 -2.16
N VAL A 135 0.35 -0.49 -1.95
CA VAL A 135 -0.70 -0.31 -0.94
C VAL A 135 -1.98 0.17 -1.60
N VAL A 136 -1.91 1.24 -2.38
CA VAL A 136 -3.09 1.80 -3.04
C VAL A 136 -2.69 2.54 -4.32
N SER A 137 -3.51 2.40 -5.35
CA SER A 137 -3.45 3.22 -6.56
C SER A 137 -4.62 4.20 -6.57
N MET A 138 -4.32 5.48 -6.76
CA MET A 138 -5.30 6.58 -6.72
C MET A 138 -5.37 7.21 -8.11
N PRO A 139 -6.39 6.87 -8.92
CA PRO A 139 -6.45 7.27 -10.32
C PRO A 139 -6.97 8.70 -10.50
N LYS A 140 -6.98 9.17 -11.76
CA LYS A 140 -7.65 10.41 -12.21
C LYS A 140 -7.13 11.68 -11.53
N VAL A 141 -5.83 11.76 -11.26
CA VAL A 141 -5.23 12.97 -10.67
C VAL A 141 -5.16 14.07 -11.72
N ASP A 142 -6.09 15.02 -11.64
CA ASP A 142 -6.25 16.14 -12.57
C ASP A 142 -5.29 17.31 -12.27
N LEU A 143 -5.20 18.30 -13.17
CA LEU A 143 -4.33 19.47 -13.03
C LEU A 143 -4.62 20.23 -11.73
N ASN A 144 -3.57 20.55 -10.98
CA ASN A 144 -3.62 21.18 -9.65
C ASN A 144 -4.36 20.37 -8.58
N MET A 145 -4.80 19.14 -8.87
CA MET A 145 -5.32 18.23 -7.86
C MET A 145 -4.16 17.72 -7.00
N THR A 146 -4.34 17.79 -5.69
CA THR A 146 -3.48 17.12 -4.71
C THR A 146 -4.11 15.79 -4.33
N VAL A 147 -3.34 14.72 -4.44
CA VAL A 147 -3.69 13.41 -3.89
C VAL A 147 -2.79 13.14 -2.68
N SER A 148 -3.40 12.85 -1.54
CA SER A 148 -2.69 12.58 -0.29
C SER A 148 -2.79 11.12 0.13
N PHE A 149 -1.73 10.63 0.76
CA PHE A 149 -1.65 9.33 1.38
C PHE A 149 -1.25 9.47 2.83
N GLU A 150 -1.97 8.74 3.67
CA GLU A 150 -1.79 8.66 5.11
C GLU A 150 -2.12 7.24 5.52
N MET A 151 -1.37 6.69 6.46
CA MET A 151 -1.63 5.41 7.08
C MET A 151 -1.19 5.48 8.55
N VAL A 152 -1.63 4.52 9.36
CA VAL A 152 -1.12 4.37 10.73
C VAL A 152 0.03 3.37 10.71
N PRO A 153 1.28 3.80 10.97
CA PRO A 153 2.41 2.88 11.00
C PRO A 153 2.22 1.76 12.02
N GLY A 154 2.65 0.55 11.67
CA GLY A 154 2.55 -0.61 12.56
C GLY A 154 1.13 -1.19 12.71
N GLN A 155 0.14 -0.70 11.96
CA GLN A 155 -1.20 -1.27 11.92
C GLN A 155 -1.38 -2.14 10.67
N PHE A 156 -1.65 -3.42 10.89
CA PHE A 156 -1.76 -4.45 9.86
C PHE A 156 -3.14 -5.11 9.91
N TYR A 157 -3.60 -5.60 8.76
CA TYR A 157 -4.85 -6.32 8.66
C TYR A 157 -4.63 -7.62 7.90
N PHE A 158 -4.92 -8.73 8.56
CA PHE A 158 -4.71 -10.08 8.06
C PHE A 158 -6.03 -10.71 7.65
N MET A 159 -6.01 -11.47 6.56
CA MET A 159 -7.16 -12.20 6.05
C MET A 159 -6.70 -13.50 5.40
N VAL A 160 -7.46 -14.58 5.59
CA VAL A 160 -7.34 -15.78 4.76
C VAL A 160 -8.37 -15.70 3.64
N ALA A 161 -7.92 -15.76 2.39
CA ALA A 161 -8.80 -15.65 1.22
C ALA A 161 -8.32 -16.57 0.10
N SER A 162 -9.18 -16.80 -0.90
CA SER A 162 -8.72 -17.40 -2.15
C SER A 162 -7.65 -16.50 -2.80
N PRO A 163 -6.62 -17.07 -3.45
CA PRO A 163 -5.59 -16.30 -4.11
C PRO A 163 -6.20 -15.26 -5.06
N PRO A 164 -5.77 -13.99 -4.99
CA PRO A 164 -6.28 -12.99 -5.89
C PRO A 164 -5.91 -13.35 -7.33
N LEU A 165 -6.85 -13.13 -8.25
CA LEU A 165 -6.50 -13.08 -9.67
C LEU A 165 -5.58 -11.89 -9.92
N ALA A 166 -4.67 -12.00 -10.89
CA ALA A 166 -3.78 -10.90 -11.23
C ALA A 166 -4.59 -9.62 -11.55
N GLY A 167 -4.24 -8.51 -10.90
CA GLY A 167 -4.93 -7.23 -11.05
C GLY A 167 -6.19 -7.05 -10.18
N GLN A 168 -6.48 -7.97 -9.25
CA GLN A 168 -7.61 -7.85 -8.36
C GLN A 168 -7.38 -6.80 -7.26
N THR A 169 -8.33 -5.87 -7.12
CA THR A 169 -8.32 -4.80 -6.13
C THR A 169 -9.38 -5.07 -5.06
N TYR A 170 -9.15 -4.58 -3.84
CA TYR A 170 -10.03 -4.79 -2.69
C TYR A 170 -10.81 -3.53 -2.38
N ILE A 171 -12.10 -3.67 -2.11
CA ILE A 171 -12.94 -2.56 -1.63
C ILE A 171 -12.85 -2.46 -0.11
N VAL A 172 -13.03 -1.24 0.39
CA VAL A 172 -12.94 -0.91 1.82
C VAL A 172 -13.88 -1.75 2.69
N GLN A 173 -15.02 -2.17 2.13
CA GLN A 173 -16.01 -2.99 2.85
C GLN A 173 -15.46 -4.37 3.25
N ASN A 174 -14.48 -4.92 2.53
CA ASN A 174 -13.88 -6.21 2.88
C ASN A 174 -13.03 -6.14 4.15
N PHE A 175 -12.75 -4.94 4.65
CA PHE A 175 -11.88 -4.73 5.80
C PHE A 175 -12.53 -4.92 7.17
N SER A 176 -13.87 -4.96 7.25
CA SER A 176 -14.57 -5.25 8.51
C SER A 176 -14.32 -6.68 8.99
N ASP A 177 -14.01 -7.58 8.06
CA ASP A 177 -13.91 -9.02 8.31
C ASP A 177 -12.46 -9.48 8.50
N MET A 178 -11.51 -8.54 8.53
CA MET A 178 -10.08 -8.83 8.69
C MET A 178 -9.64 -8.77 10.15
N THR A 179 -8.66 -9.60 10.51
CA THR A 179 -8.02 -9.53 11.82
C THR A 179 -7.02 -8.39 11.87
N GLN A 180 -7.32 -7.38 12.68
CA GLN A 180 -6.41 -6.25 12.90
C GLN A 180 -5.32 -6.62 13.91
N TYR A 181 -4.09 -6.22 13.60
CA TYR A 181 -2.96 -6.27 14.50
C TYR A 181 -2.28 -4.90 14.58
N VAL A 182 -1.97 -4.44 15.80
CA VAL A 182 -1.21 -3.20 16.04
C VAL A 182 0.09 -3.61 16.72
N ALA A 183 1.20 -3.50 15.98
CA ALA A 183 2.50 -3.84 16.49
C ALA A 183 2.93 -2.85 17.58
N PRO A 184 3.48 -3.32 18.72
CA PRO A 184 4.15 -2.46 19.68
C PRO A 184 5.30 -1.69 19.02
N ILE A 185 5.51 -0.43 19.42
CA ILE A 185 6.55 0.44 18.84
C ILE A 185 7.97 -0.15 19.03
N THR A 186 8.16 -0.97 20.07
CA THR A 186 9.43 -1.62 20.38
C THR A 186 9.63 -2.96 19.67
N ALA A 187 8.60 -3.50 19.02
CA ALA A 187 8.68 -4.82 18.40
C ALA A 187 9.64 -4.81 17.21
N THR A 188 10.54 -5.78 17.19
CA THR A 188 11.45 -6.03 16.06
C THR A 188 11.10 -7.32 15.33
N GLU A 189 10.41 -8.23 16.02
CA GLU A 189 9.94 -9.49 15.49
C GLU A 189 8.51 -9.76 15.99
N VAL A 190 7.70 -10.36 15.11
CA VAL A 190 6.31 -10.75 15.40
C VAL A 190 6.07 -12.15 14.86
N ASP A 191 5.80 -13.09 15.76
CA ASP A 191 5.30 -14.40 15.40
C ASP A 191 3.78 -14.35 15.24
N VAL A 192 3.29 -14.86 14.12
CA VAL A 192 1.88 -14.93 13.75
C VAL A 192 1.50 -16.39 13.58
N ASN A 193 0.73 -16.93 14.52
CA ASN A 193 0.21 -18.30 14.41
C ASN A 193 -1.15 -18.25 13.72
N LEU A 194 -1.21 -18.80 12.51
CA LEU A 194 -2.46 -19.05 11.81
C LEU A 194 -2.96 -20.44 12.17
N THR A 195 -4.10 -20.52 12.84
CA THR A 195 -4.75 -21.78 13.21
C THR A 195 -6.18 -21.83 12.66
N ARG A 196 -6.81 -23.01 12.73
CA ARG A 196 -8.20 -23.21 12.28
C ARG A 196 -9.07 -24.00 13.28
N PRO A 197 -9.19 -23.56 14.54
CA PRO A 197 -10.02 -24.23 15.53
C PRO A 197 -11.50 -24.22 15.10
N GLY A 198 -12.15 -25.38 15.11
CA GLY A 198 -13.57 -25.51 14.74
C GLY A 198 -13.89 -25.07 13.31
N GLY A 199 -12.90 -25.05 12.40
CA GLY A 199 -13.07 -24.65 11.00
C GLY A 199 -12.94 -23.15 10.73
N LEU A 200 -12.71 -22.32 11.75
CA LEU A 200 -12.59 -20.86 11.64
C LEU A 200 -11.12 -20.43 11.65
N TRP A 201 -10.70 -19.68 10.63
CA TRP A 201 -9.35 -19.11 10.57
C TRP A 201 -9.12 -18.11 11.70
N THR A 202 -8.05 -18.31 12.46
CA THR A 202 -7.71 -17.49 13.62
C THR A 202 -6.24 -17.08 13.53
N PHE A 203 -5.95 -15.80 13.73
CA PHE A 203 -4.58 -15.29 13.85
C PHE A 203 -4.29 -14.93 15.30
N GLU A 204 -3.17 -15.44 15.83
CA GLU A 204 -2.63 -15.08 17.13
C GLU A 204 -1.26 -14.42 16.94
N PHE A 205 -0.98 -13.34 17.68
CA PHE A 205 0.21 -12.52 17.48
C PHE A 205 1.04 -12.45 18.76
N SER A 206 2.34 -12.72 18.63
CA SER A 206 3.32 -12.59 19.71
C SER A 206 4.46 -11.68 19.26
N ALA A 207 4.67 -10.56 19.96
CA ALA A 207 5.69 -9.58 19.58
C ALA A 207 6.86 -9.58 20.56
N SER A 208 8.07 -9.39 20.05
CA SER A 208 9.30 -9.24 20.85
C SER A 208 10.18 -8.07 20.39
#